data_AF-A0A1G1H5D7-F1
#
_entry.id   AF-A0A1G1H5D7-F1
#
_cell.length_a   1.000
_cell.length_b   1.000
_cell.length_c   1.000
_cell.angle_alpha   90.00
_cell.angle_beta   90.00
_cell.angle_gamma   90.00
#
_symmetry.space_group_name_H-M   'P 1'
#
loop_
_entity.id
_entity.type
_entity.pdbx_description
1 polymer ?
#
loop_
_entity_poly.entity_id
_entity_poly.type
_entity_poly.pdbx_seq_one_letter_code
_entity_poly.pdbx_strand_id
1 'polypeptide(L)'
;MALTNFQRDALHEVQNLFASTPNLELSSFQEVVGKKETYLKATVKAAQHILEVYLYEDEAGYLLEGGEWTIFEKPDYSTSSELLGAFLASLNDKLS
;
A
#
# COMPACT_ATOMS: atom_id res chain seq x y z
N MET A 1 17.30 -3.60 8.35
CA MET A 1 16.49 -2.96 9.42
C MET A 1 15.23 -3.79 9.58
N ALA A 2 14.63 -3.84 10.76
CA ALA A 2 13.34 -4.53 10.91
C ALA A 2 12.21 -3.58 10.50
N LEU A 3 11.19 -4.09 9.80
CA LEU A 3 9.99 -3.32 9.45
C LEU A 3 9.36 -2.68 10.69
N THR A 4 8.79 -1.48 10.57
CA THR A 4 8.06 -0.83 11.67
C THR A 4 6.75 -1.59 11.98
N ASN A 5 6.14 -1.32 13.14
CA ASN A 5 4.83 -1.89 13.45
C ASN A 5 3.79 -1.47 12.41
N PHE A 6 3.79 -0.20 12.01
CA PHE A 6 2.91 0.30 10.97
C PHE A 6 3.10 -0.44 9.63
N GLN A 7 4.35 -0.64 9.18
CA GLN A 7 4.61 -1.39 7.95
C GLN A 7 4.10 -2.83 8.02
N ARG A 8 4.24 -3.50 9.17
CA ARG A 8 3.73 -4.87 9.35
C ARG A 8 2.21 -4.92 9.35
N ASP A 9 1.56 -3.98 10.04
CA ASP A 9 0.11 -3.88 10.11
C ASP A 9 -0.47 -3.55 8.73
N ALA A 10 0.11 -2.57 8.03
CA ALA A 10 -0.28 -2.20 6.68
C ALA A 10 -0.06 -3.34 5.68
N LEU A 11 1.08 -4.02 5.74
CA LEU A 11 1.36 -5.19 4.89
C LEU A 11 0.31 -6.28 5.10
N HIS A 12 0.01 -6.61 6.35
CA HIS A 12 -0.97 -7.65 6.68
C HIS A 12 -2.37 -7.30 6.16
N GLU A 13 -2.84 -6.08 6.41
CA GLU A 13 -4.17 -5.65 5.96
C GLU A 13 -4.28 -5.55 4.44
N VAL A 14 -3.23 -5.07 3.77
CA VAL A 14 -3.18 -5.02 2.30
C VAL A 14 -3.18 -6.43 1.70
N GLN A 15 -2.43 -7.37 2.29
CA GLN A 15 -2.45 -8.76 1.86
C GLN A 15 -3.83 -9.39 2.04
N ASN A 16 -4.53 -9.09 3.15
CA ASN A 16 -5.90 -9.53 3.39
C ASN A 16 -6.86 -8.97 2.33
N LEU A 17 -6.75 -7.68 2.03
CA LEU A 17 -7.54 -7.02 0.98
C LEU A 17 -7.33 -7.70 -0.38
N PHE A 18 -6.07 -7.92 -0.79
CA PHE A 18 -5.76 -8.56 -2.06
C PHE A 18 -6.26 -10.01 -2.12
N ALA A 19 -6.15 -10.77 -1.03
CA ALA A 19 -6.66 -12.14 -0.97
C ALA A 19 -8.19 -12.21 -1.07
N SER A 20 -8.89 -11.17 -0.60
CA SER A 20 -10.36 -11.06 -0.69
C SER A 20 -10.86 -10.54 -2.05
N THR A 21 -9.98 -9.97 -2.87
CA THR A 21 -10.35 -9.37 -4.16
C THR A 21 -10.12 -10.37 -5.31
N PRO A 22 -11.16 -10.78 -6.05
CA PRO A 22 -11.02 -11.74 -7.13
C PRO A 22 -10.29 -11.14 -8.35
N ASN A 23 -9.62 -12.00 -9.13
CA ASN A 23 -8.96 -11.64 -10.40
C ASN A 23 -7.80 -10.63 -10.29
N LEU A 24 -7.08 -10.60 -9.17
CA LEU A 24 -5.83 -9.85 -9.05
C LEU A 24 -4.62 -10.70 -9.42
N GLU A 25 -3.74 -10.17 -10.26
CA GLU A 25 -2.38 -10.68 -10.41
C GLU A 25 -1.45 -9.87 -9.50
N LEU A 26 -1.02 -10.47 -8.38
CA LEU A 26 -0.19 -9.83 -7.36
C LEU A 26 1.28 -10.25 -7.50
N SER A 27 2.20 -9.29 -7.49
CA SER A 27 3.62 -9.56 -7.25
C SER A 27 3.89 -9.66 -5.74
N SER A 28 4.83 -10.51 -5.32
CA SER A 28 5.31 -10.50 -3.93
C SER A 28 5.76 -9.11 -3.50
N PHE A 29 5.44 -8.71 -2.27
CA PHE A 29 6.01 -7.51 -1.67
C PHE A 29 7.53 -7.66 -1.59
N GLN A 30 8.23 -6.66 -2.10
CA GLN A 30 9.68 -6.56 -2.06
C GLN A 30 10.07 -5.45 -1.09
N GLU A 31 11.03 -5.75 -0.22
CA GLU A 31 11.70 -4.70 0.56
C GLU A 31 12.65 -3.94 -0.37
N VAL A 32 12.44 -2.63 -0.45
CA VAL A 32 13.28 -1.71 -1.21
C VAL A 32 14.05 -0.85 -0.22
N VAL A 33 15.36 -1.01 -0.21
CA VAL A 33 16.27 -0.16 0.57
C VAL A 33 16.51 1.13 -0.23
N GLY A 34 15.75 2.17 0.08
CA GLY A 34 15.91 3.49 -0.51
C GLY A 34 17.14 4.22 0.03
N LYS A 35 17.43 5.40 -0.54
CA LYS A 35 18.55 6.25 -0.09
C LYS A 35 18.31 6.89 1.27
N LYS A 36 17.04 7.11 1.64
CA LYS A 36 16.63 7.78 2.89
C LYS A 36 15.92 6.83 3.85
N GLU A 37 15.16 5.90 3.32
CA GLU A 37 14.30 5.00 4.10
C GLU A 37 14.09 3.67 3.37
N THR A 38 13.73 2.64 4.14
CA THR A 38 13.36 1.33 3.63
C THR A 38 11.84 1.22 3.55
N TYR A 39 11.32 0.80 2.41
CA TYR A 39 9.88 0.66 2.18
C TYR A 39 9.55 -0.67 1.52
N LEU A 40 8.29 -1.10 1.64
CA LEU A 40 7.78 -2.27 0.93
C LEU A 40 7.08 -1.83 -0.35
N LYS A 41 7.25 -2.59 -1.42
CA LYS A 41 6.56 -2.36 -2.69
C LYS A 41 5.95 -3.63 -3.24
N ALA A 42 4.72 -3.56 -3.76
CA ALA A 42 4.14 -4.60 -4.61
C ALA A 42 3.46 -3.97 -5.83
N THR A 43 3.38 -4.73 -6.92
CA THR A 43 2.58 -4.40 -8.08
C THR A 43 1.37 -5.32 -8.10
N VAL A 44 0.20 -4.72 -8.28
CA VAL A 44 -1.09 -5.39 -8.38
C VAL A 44 -1.65 -5.07 -9.75
N LYS A 45 -2.04 -6.08 -10.49
CA LYS A 45 -2.76 -5.91 -11.74
C LYS A 45 -4.18 -6.38 -11.54
N ALA A 46 -5.10 -5.42 -11.55
CA ALA A 46 -6.54 -5.64 -11.57
C ALA A 46 -7.03 -5.72 -13.03
N ALA A 47 -8.31 -6.04 -13.21
CA ALA A 47 -8.90 -6.19 -14.54
C ALA A 47 -8.82 -4.90 -15.39
N GLN A 48 -8.89 -3.73 -14.75
CA GLN A 48 -8.95 -2.43 -15.42
C GLN A 48 -7.68 -1.60 -15.25
N HIS A 49 -6.88 -1.84 -14.20
CA HIS A 49 -5.76 -0.98 -13.84
C HIS A 49 -4.56 -1.77 -13.33
N ILE A 50 -3.39 -1.15 -13.43
CA ILE A 50 -2.17 -1.58 -12.74
C ILE A 50 -1.90 -0.59 -11.61
N LEU A 51 -1.74 -1.11 -10.40
CA LEU A 51 -1.43 -0.35 -9.20
C LEU A 51 -0.06 -0.77 -8.68
N GLU A 52 0.78 0.19 -8.32
CA GLU A 52 1.98 -0.05 -7.54
C GLU A 52 1.74 0.45 -6.13
N VAL A 53 1.80 -0.43 -5.14
CA VAL A 53 1.53 -0.12 -3.73
C VAL A 53 2.85 0.02 -2.98
N TYR A 54 2.95 1.05 -2.14
CA TYR A 54 4.14 1.44 -1.39
C TYR A 54 3.79 1.62 0.09
N LEU A 55 4.57 0.99 0.97
CA LEU A 55 4.41 1.06 2.42
C LEU A 55 5.70 1.56 3.08
N TYR A 56 5.68 2.78 3.58
CA TYR A 56 6.77 3.47 4.27
C TYR A 56 6.62 3.32 5.79
N GLU A 57 7.57 3.86 6.56
CA GLU A 57 7.62 3.69 8.01
C GLU A 57 6.40 4.29 8.73
N ASP A 58 5.86 5.37 8.21
CA ASP A 58 4.73 6.14 8.75
C ASP A 58 3.74 6.63 7.67
N GLU A 59 3.85 6.13 6.45
CA GLU A 59 3.01 6.52 5.30
C GLU A 59 2.69 5.32 4.41
N ALA A 60 1.57 5.38 3.70
CA ALA A 60 1.20 4.39 2.70
C ALA A 60 0.68 5.09 1.44
N GLY A 61 0.89 4.48 0.28
CA GLY A 61 0.42 5.07 -0.97
C GLY A 61 0.38 4.09 -2.11
N TYR A 62 -0.18 4.53 -3.23
CA TYR A 62 -0.17 3.79 -4.47
C TYR A 62 -0.01 4.70 -5.69
N LEU A 63 0.55 4.12 -6.75
CA LEU A 63 0.65 4.74 -8.07
C LEU A 63 -0.28 4.00 -9.03
N LEU A 64 -1.21 4.73 -9.64
CA LEU A 64 -2.13 4.21 -10.63
C LEU A 64 -1.52 4.37 -12.03
N GLU A 65 -1.33 3.25 -12.73
CA GLU A 65 -0.88 3.19 -14.13
C GLU A 65 0.41 3.98 -14.43
N GLY A 66 1.29 4.15 -13.44
CA GLY A 66 2.51 4.93 -13.58
C GLY A 66 2.31 6.44 -13.65
N GLY A 67 1.08 6.93 -13.42
CA GLY A 67 0.68 8.33 -13.56
C GLY A 67 0.30 8.99 -12.24
N GLU A 68 -0.88 8.65 -11.71
CA GLU A 68 -1.46 9.34 -10.55
C GLU A 68 -0.99 8.72 -9.24
N TRP A 69 -0.35 9.53 -8.40
CA TRP A 69 0.14 9.13 -7.09
C TRP A 69 -0.84 9.54 -6.00
N THR A 70 -1.27 8.58 -5.19
CA THR A 70 -2.08 8.83 -3.98
C THR A 70 -1.26 8.46 -2.75
N ILE A 71 -1.07 9.40 -1.83
CA ILE A 71 -0.33 9.19 -0.58
C ILE A 71 -1.26 9.46 0.62
N PHE A 72 -1.02 8.71 1.69
CA PHE A 72 -1.65 8.82 2.99
C PHE A 72 -0.53 8.91 4.02
N GLU A 73 -0.30 10.12 4.55
CA GLU A 73 0.80 10.40 5.45
C GLU A 73 0.31 10.79 6.85
N LYS A 74 1.10 10.47 7.87
CA LYS A 74 0.74 10.70 9.28
C LYS A 74 0.28 12.14 9.61
N PRO A 75 0.82 13.21 9.02
CA PRO A 75 0.35 14.58 9.27
C PRO A 75 -1.14 14.80 8.96
N ASP A 76 -1.73 14.02 8.06
CA ASP A 76 -3.13 14.14 7.64
C ASP A 76 -4.11 13.37 8.56
N TYR A 77 -3.61 12.56 9.49
CA TYR A 77 -4.41 11.67 10.32
C TYR A 77 -4.05 11.76 11.81
N SER A 78 -5.05 11.62 12.68
CA SER A 78 -4.80 11.68 14.13
C SER A 78 -4.18 10.39 14.68
N THR A 79 -4.38 9.27 13.99
CA THR A 79 -3.86 7.95 14.37
C THR A 79 -3.42 7.12 13.16
N SER A 80 -2.49 6.19 13.37
CA SER A 80 -2.05 5.24 12.33
C SER A 80 -3.18 4.34 11.82
N SER A 81 -4.16 4.02 12.67
CA SER A 81 -5.33 3.23 12.28
C SER A 81 -6.27 4.00 11.35
N GLU A 82 -6.46 5.30 11.55
CA GLU A 82 -7.24 6.14 10.64
C GLU A 82 -6.57 6.27 9.28
N LEU A 83 -5.24 6.48 9.25
CA LEU A 83 -4.45 6.50 8.02
C LEU A 83 -4.61 5.18 7.27
N LEU A 84 -4.38 4.06 7.95
CA LEU A 84 -4.48 2.73 7.35
C LEU A 84 -5.89 2.46 6.82
N GLY A 85 -6.93 2.83 7.58
CA GLY A 85 -8.31 2.69 7.14
C GLY A 85 -8.63 3.51 5.89
N ALA A 86 -8.19 4.77 5.83
CA ALA A 86 -8.39 5.63 4.67
C ALA A 86 -7.65 5.11 3.43
N PHE A 87 -6.40 4.67 3.61
CA PHE A 87 -5.59 4.06 2.56
C PHE A 87 -6.24 2.78 2.01
N LEU A 88 -6.67 1.86 2.87
CA LEU A 88 -7.31 0.61 2.46
C LEU A 88 -8.65 0.86 1.74
N ALA A 89 -9.44 1.82 2.22
CA ALA A 89 -10.69 2.19 1.57
C ALA A 89 -10.46 2.73 0.15
N SER A 90 -9.47 3.61 -0.01
CA SER A 90 -9.09 4.16 -1.32
C SER A 90 -8.50 3.10 -2.24
N LEU A 91 -7.68 2.20 -1.70
CA LEU A 91 -7.09 1.10 -2.46
C LEU A 91 -8.17 0.12 -2.94
N ASN A 92 -9.13 -0.23 -2.08
CA ASN A 92 -10.26 -1.10 -2.44
C ASN A 92 -11.14 -0.49 -3.55
N ASP A 93 -11.37 0.84 -3.53
CA ASP A 93 -12.07 1.57 -4.60
C ASP A 93 -11.38 1.41 -5.96
N LYS A 94 -10.05 1.38 -6.01
CA LYS A 94 -9.29 1.20 -7.27
C LYS A 94 -9.18 -0.24 -7.74
N LEU A 95 -9.42 -1.20 -6.85
CA LEU A 95 -9.35 -2.62 -7.15
C LEU A 95 -10.72 -3.24 -7.54
N SER A 96 -11.81 -2.56 -7.20
CA SER A 96 -13.20 -2.95 -7.50
C SER A 96 -13.60 -2.56 -8.93
#